data_AF-A0A6V7HHX2-F1
#
_entry.id   AF-A0A6V7HHX2-F1
#
_cell.length_a   1.000
_cell.length_b   1.000
_cell.length_c   1.000
_cell.angle_alpha   90.00
_cell.angle_beta   90.00
_cell.angle_gamma   90.00
#
_symmetry.space_group_name_H-M   'P 1'
#
loop_
_entity.id
_entity.type
_entity.pdbx_description
1 polymer ?
#
loop_
_entity_poly.entity_id
_entity_poly.type
_entity_poly.pdbx_seq_one_letter_code
_entity_poly.pdbx_strand_id
1 'polypeptide(L)' 'VINFDSPRGGISLVTEKGPETTSRLMIQKAVLSDSGIYTCEPSNANPSSIKVHVVN' A
#
# COMPACT_ATOMS: atom_id res chain seq x y z
N VAL A 1 -8.26 -4.93 -1.33
CA VAL A 1 -7.75 -3.64 -0.81
C VAL A 1 -7.03 -3.93 0.49
N ILE A 2 -5.72 -3.78 0.54
CA ILE A 2 -4.97 -3.84 1.81
C ILE A 2 -5.05 -2.45 2.43
N ASN A 3 -5.71 -2.37 3.57
CA ASN A 3 -5.92 -1.13 4.30
C ASN A 3 -4.90 -1.06 5.44
N PHE A 4 -4.53 0.16 5.83
CA PHE A 4 -3.48 0.42 6.83
C PHE A 4 -3.86 -0.07 8.24
N ASP A 5 -5.15 -0.37 8.43
CA ASP A 5 -5.75 -0.97 9.62
C ASP A 5 -5.72 -2.51 9.60
N SER A 6 -4.73 -3.09 8.89
CA SER A 6 -4.62 -4.55 8.78
C SER A 6 -4.22 -5.15 10.13
N PRO A 7 -4.95 -6.17 10.64
CA PRO A 7 -4.67 -6.82 11.92
C PRO A 7 -3.35 -7.58 11.95
N ARG A 8 -2.68 -7.72 10.80
CA ARG A 8 -1.42 -8.44 10.67
C ARG A 8 -0.26 -7.75 11.41
N GLY A 9 -0.31 -6.43 11.56
CA GLY A 9 0.84 -5.65 12.02
C GLY A 9 1.98 -5.62 11.00
N GLY A 10 2.92 -4.69 11.17
CA GLY A 10 4.05 -4.50 10.25
C GLY A 10 3.69 -3.84 8.91
N ILE A 11 2.46 -3.33 8.77
CA ILE A 11 2.06 -2.47 7.66
C ILE A 11 2.14 -1.02 8.14
N SER A 12 2.84 -0.16 7.41
CA SER A 12 2.84 1.28 7.65
C SER A 12 2.53 2.04 6.37
N LEU A 13 1.79 3.13 6.52
CA LEU A 13 1.59 4.11 5.46
C LEU A 13 2.18 5.44 5.90
N VAL A 14 3.01 6.00 5.02
CA VAL A 14 3.54 7.34 5.19
C VAL A 14 3.04 8.18 4.04
N THR A 15 2.25 9.20 4.37
CA THR A 15 1.83 10.21 3.40
C THR A 15 2.69 11.45 3.58
N GLU A 16 3.56 11.70 2.61
CA GLU A 16 4.40 12.89 2.54
C GLU A 16 3.63 13.98 1.79
N LYS A 17 3.29 15.06 2.48
CA LYS A 17 2.62 16.23 1.92
C LYS A 17 3.68 17.25 1.48
N GLY A 18 3.66 17.61 0.20
CA GLY A 18 4.55 18.59 -0.40
C GLY A 18 3.97 19.13 -1.72
N PRO A 19 4.78 19.78 -2.57
CA PRO A 19 4.37 20.16 -3.92
C PRO A 19 3.82 18.97 -4.72
N GLU A 20 4.42 17.80 -4.49
CA GLU A 20 3.86 16.51 -4.86
C GLU A 20 3.51 15.74 -3.59
N THR A 21 2.27 15.27 -3.47
CA THR A 21 1.86 14.42 -2.35
C THR A 21 2.14 12.97 -2.70
N THR A 22 2.98 12.32 -1.90
CA THR A 22 3.38 10.93 -2.13
C THR A 22 2.89 10.04 -0.99
N SER A 23 2.26 8.92 -1.33
CA SER A 23 1.86 7.89 -0.36
C SER A 23 2.79 6.69 -0.48
N ARG A 24 3.42 6.29 0.63
CA ARG A 24 4.36 5.17 0.72
C ARG A 24 3.80 4.09 1.64
N LEU A 25 3.49 2.94 1.07
CA LEU A 25 3.07 1.74 1.80
C LEU A 25 4.29 0.84 2.03
N MET A 26 4.61 0.54 3.29
CA MET A 26 5.63 -0.42 3.67
C MET A 26 5.00 -1.64 4.33
N ILE A 27 5.44 -2.83 3.93
CA ILE A 27 4.97 -4.10 4.46
C ILE A 27 6.19 -4.88 4.94
N GLN A 28 6.31 -5.05 6.25
CA GLN A 28 7.39 -5.80 6.86
C GLN A 28 7.02 -7.28 6.98
N LYS A 29 8.04 -8.15 6.87
CA LYS A 29 7.89 -9.62 6.97
C LYS A 29 6.83 -10.18 6.02
N ALA A 30 6.86 -9.76 4.75
CA ALA A 30 5.90 -10.14 3.72
C ALA A 30 5.66 -11.67 3.66
N VAL A 31 4.40 -12.10 3.52
CA VAL A 31 3.97 -13.49 3.42
C VAL A 31 3.16 -13.67 2.14
N LEU A 32 2.96 -14.93 1.71
CA LEU A 32 2.25 -15.24 0.46
C LEU A 32 0.84 -14.60 0.38
N SER A 33 0.14 -14.48 1.51
CA SER A 33 -1.20 -13.86 1.57
C SER A 33 -1.23 -12.35 1.33
N ASP A 34 -0.07 -11.69 1.26
CA ASP A 34 0.01 -10.27 0.88
C ASP A 34 -0.05 -10.08 -0.64
N SER A 35 0.14 -11.14 -1.42
CA SER A 35 0.01 -11.06 -2.87
C SER A 35 -1.40 -10.56 -3.23
N GLY A 36 -1.47 -9.58 -4.13
CA GLY A 36 -2.75 -8.97 -4.48
C GLY A 36 -2.61 -7.73 -5.33
N ILE A 37 -3.75 -7.07 -5.55
CA ILE A 37 -3.82 -5.77 -6.21
C ILE A 37 -3.81 -4.68 -5.15
N TYR A 38 -2.84 -3.78 -5.26
CA TYR A 38 -2.67 -2.62 -4.42
C TYR A 38 -3.08 -1.40 -5.21
N THR A 39 -4.04 -0.65 -4.69
CA THR A 39 -4.60 0.53 -5.33
C THR A 39 -4.28 1.76 -4.50
N CYS A 40 -3.65 2.74 -5.13
CA CYS A 40 -3.52 4.09 -4.60
C CYS A 40 -4.74 4.89 -5.06
N GLU A 41 -5.55 5.35 -4.13
CA GLU A 41 -6.77 6.12 -4.39
C GLU A 41 -6.70 7.46 -3.65
N PRO A 42 -6.13 8.50 -4.28
CA PRO A 42 -6.14 9.86 -3.72
C PRO A 42 -7.53 10.48 -3.87
N SER A 43 -7.90 11.38 -2.95
CA SER A 43 -9.22 12.05 -2.96
C SER A 43 -9.42 13.03 -4.12
N ASN A 44 -8.34 13.45 -4.78
CA ASN A 44 -8.34 14.52 -5.79
C ASN A 44 -7.73 14.10 -7.15
N ALA A 45 -7.44 12.81 -7.36
CA ALA A 45 -6.89 12.33 -8.61
C ALA A 45 -7.38 10.90 -8.91
N ASN A 46 -7.12 10.45 -10.14
CA ASN A 46 -7.53 9.10 -10.56
C ASN A 46 -6.77 8.02 -9.78
N PRO A 47 -7.46 6.92 -9.39
CA PRO A 47 -6.80 5.81 -8.73
C PRO A 47 -5.83 5.10 -9.68
N SER A 48 -4.74 4.59 -9.11
CA SER A 48 -3.75 3.79 -9.83
C SER A 48 -3.53 2.46 -9.11
N SER A 49 -3.45 1.37 -9.86
CA SER A 49 -3.34 0.01 -9.30
C SER A 49 -2.09 -0.71 -9.78
N ILE A 50 -1.47 -1.47 -8.89
CA ILE A 50 -0.34 -2.36 -9.19
C ILE A 50 -0.64 -3.77 -8.67
N LYS A 51 -0.09 -4.79 -9.32
CA LYS A 51 -0.17 -6.18 -8.86
C LYS A 51 1.14 -6.54 -8.16
N VAL A 52 1.05 -6.97 -6.91
CA VAL A 52 2.18 -7.44 -6.11
C VAL A 52 2.09 -8.95 -5.97
N HIS A 53 3.21 -9.62 -6.16
CA HIS A 53 3.34 -11.06 -5.95
C HIS A 53 4.51 -11.32 -5.01
N VAL A 54 4.21 -11.93 -3.86
CA VAL A 54 5.21 -12.38 -2.89
C VAL A 54 5.55 -13.83 -3.22
N VAL A 55 6.83 -14.11 -3.36
CA VAL A 55 7.38 -15.45 -3.63
C VAL A 55 8.23 -15.91 -2.45
N ASN A 56 8.44 -17.22 -2.33
CA ASN A 56 9.23 -17.87 -1.28
C ASN A 56 10.65 -18.17 -1.73
#